data_AF-A0A0C9ZAK9-F1
#
_entry.id   AF-A0A0C9ZAK9-F1
#
_cell.length_a   1.000
_cell.length_b   1.000
_cell.length_c   1.000
_cell.angle_alpha   90.00
_cell.angle_beta   90.00
_cell.angle_gamma   90.00
#
_symmetry.space_group_name_H-M   'P 1'
#
loop_
_entity.id
_entity.type
_entity.pdbx_description
1 polymer ?
#
loop_
_entity_poly.entity_id
_entity_poly.type
_entity_poly.pdbx_seq_one_letter_code
_entity_poly.pdbx_strand_id
1 'polypeptide(L)' 'LYESAVIKPNHHYATHIAKCVYNFGPLHDFWTFLFKWLNRVLKSFKTNNHDNGELETTFFHKFQ' A
#
# COMPACT_ATOMS: atom_id res chain seq x y z
N LEU A 1 -32.54 7.65 -10.59
CA LEU A 1 -31.75 6.82 -9.64
C LEU A 1 -30.28 6.93 -10.05
N TYR A 2 -29.49 7.59 -9.20
CA TYR A 2 -28.10 8.01 -9.36
C TYR A 2 -27.85 9.02 -10.51
N GLU A 3 -28.12 10.29 -10.22
CA GLU A 3 -27.65 11.45 -10.99
C GLU A 3 -26.14 11.38 -11.13
N SER A 4 -25.62 11.32 -12.37
CA SER A 4 -24.20 11.52 -12.77
C SER A 4 -23.20 11.40 -11.63
N ALA A 5 -23.13 10.22 -11.04
CA ALA A 5 -22.71 10.16 -9.66
C ALA A 5 -21.23 9.89 -9.55
N VAL A 6 -20.58 10.73 -8.75
CA VAL A 6 -19.18 10.61 -8.36
C VAL A 6 -18.95 9.21 -7.79
N ILE A 7 -18.39 8.31 -8.61
CA ILE A 7 -18.01 6.97 -8.19
C ILE A 7 -16.90 7.15 -7.17
N LYS A 8 -17.16 6.74 -5.92
CA LYS A 8 -16.14 6.73 -4.88
C LYS A 8 -14.95 5.88 -5.36
N PRO A 9 -13.69 6.30 -5.14
CA PRO A 9 -12.52 5.55 -5.59
C PRO A 9 -12.55 4.07 -5.21
N ASN A 10 -13.08 3.72 -4.02
CA ASN A 10 -13.23 2.33 -3.59
C ASN A 10 -14.16 1.51 -4.48
N HIS A 11 -15.24 2.12 -4.98
CA HIS A 11 -16.19 1.47 -5.88
C HIS A 11 -15.61 1.33 -7.29
N HIS A 12 -14.86 2.34 -7.76
CA HIS A 12 -14.10 2.22 -9.01
C HIS A 12 -13.03 1.14 -8.91
N TYR A 13 -12.31 1.04 -7.79
CA TYR A 13 -11.31 0.01 -7.57
C TYR A 13 -11.92 -1.39 -7.58
N ALA A 14 -13.11 -1.57 -7.00
CA ALA A 14 -13.82 -2.84 -6.98
C ALA A 14 -14.08 -3.42 -8.39
N THR A 15 -14.26 -2.56 -9.41
CA THR A 15 -14.46 -3.04 -10.79
C THR A 15 -13.19 -3.65 -11.40
N HIS A 16 -12.01 -3.33 -10.87
CA HIS A 16 -10.73 -3.84 -11.36
C HIS A 16 -10.22 -5.07 -10.60
N ILE A 17 -10.83 -5.42 -9.46
CA ILE A 17 -10.38 -6.51 -8.59
C ILE A 17 -10.22 -7.84 -9.36
N ALA A 18 -11.18 -8.20 -10.21
CA ALA A 18 -11.11 -9.46 -10.97
C ALA A 18 -9.89 -9.50 -11.90
N LYS A 19 -9.59 -8.39 -12.58
CA LYS A 19 -8.42 -8.28 -13.46
C LYS A 19 -7.12 -8.26 -12.67
N CYS A 20 -7.11 -7.62 -11.49
CA CYS A 20 -5.96 -7.65 -10.59
C CYS A 20 -5.69 -9.08 -10.08
N VAL A 21 -6.72 -9.83 -9.68
CA VAL A 21 -6.55 -11.21 -9.21
C VAL A 21 -6.04 -12.13 -10.31
N TYR A 22 -6.54 -11.97 -11.54
CA TYR A 22 -6.07 -12.74 -12.69
C TYR A 22 -4.59 -12.48 -13.03
N ASN A 23 -4.16 -11.22 -12.97
CA ASN A 23 -2.80 -10.83 -13.37
C ASN A 23 -1.76 -10.99 -12.25
N PHE A 24 -2.15 -10.76 -11.00
CA PHE A 24 -1.23 -10.64 -9.86
C PHE A 24 -1.45 -11.71 -8.78
N GLY A 25 -2.47 -12.57 -8.93
CA GLY A 25 -2.84 -13.55 -7.92
C GLY A 25 -3.67 -12.95 -6.77
N PRO A 26 -3.80 -13.64 -5.64
CA PRO A 26 -4.66 -13.22 -4.54
C PRO A 26 -4.40 -11.77 -4.10
N LEU A 27 -5.47 -11.00 -3.89
CA LEU A 27 -5.41 -9.59 -3.45
C LEU A 27 -4.51 -9.40 -2.22
N HIS A 28 -4.56 -10.34 -1.28
CA HIS A 28 -3.71 -10.30 -0.09
C HIS A 28 -2.22 -10.30 -0.45
N ASP A 29 -1.82 -11.12 -1.42
CA ASP A 29 -0.42 -11.31 -1.80
C ASP A 29 0.07 -10.24 -2.77
N PHE A 30 -0.82 -9.51 -3.44
CA PHE A 30 -0.44 -8.37 -4.25
C PHE A 30 -0.46 -7.06 -3.44
N TRP A 31 -1.58 -6.77 -2.77
CA TRP A 31 -1.82 -5.49 -2.11
C TRP A 31 -1.02 -5.34 -0.81
N THR A 32 -0.95 -6.39 0.01
CA THR A 32 -0.27 -6.30 1.32
C THR A 32 1.20 -6.68 1.27
N PHE A 33 1.64 -7.34 0.19
CA PHE A 33 3.01 -7.81 0.06
C PHE A 33 4.03 -6.68 0.07
N LEU A 34 3.80 -5.62 -0.70
CA LEU A 34 4.72 -4.48 -0.74
C LEU A 34 4.89 -3.86 0.65
N PHE A 35 3.79 -3.57 1.35
CA PHE A 35 3.84 -2.98 2.69
C PHE A 35 4.47 -3.91 3.72
N LYS A 36 4.16 -5.21 3.68
CA LYS A 36 4.79 -6.21 4.57
C LYS A 36 6.29 -6.33 4.31
N TRP A 37 6.69 -6.32 3.05
CA TRP A 37 8.10 -6.36 2.66
C TRP A 37 8.84 -5.10 3.09
N LEU A 38 8.27 -3.92 2.83
CA LEU A 38 8.84 -2.64 3.26
C LEU A 38 8.98 -2.56 4.78
N ASN A 39 7.97 -2.99 5.54
CA ASN A 39 8.05 -3.06 7.00
C ASN A 39 9.16 -4.01 7.47
N ARG A 40 9.37 -5.13 6.78
CA ARG A 40 10.47 -6.05 7.07
C ARG A 40 11.83 -5.41 6.77
N VAL A 41 11.96 -4.70 5.65
CA VAL A 41 13.18 -3.98 5.26
C VAL A 41 13.49 -2.87 6.27
N LEU A 42 12.50 -2.06 6.65
CA LEU A 42 12.64 -1.01 7.66
C LEU A 42 13.13 -1.58 9.00
N LYS A 43 12.54 -2.71 9.45
CA LYS A 43 12.98 -3.41 10.68
C LYS A 43 14.38 -4.03 10.60
N SER A 44 14.94 -4.19 9.40
CA SER A 44 16.29 -4.76 9.24
C SER A 44 17.41 -3.74 9.46
N PHE A 45 17.10 -2.44 9.39
CA PHE A 45 18.09 -1.39 9.67
C PHE A 45 18.31 -1.26 11.18
N LYS A 46 19.58 -1.12 11.57
CA LYS A 46 19.92 -0.78 12.95
C LYS A 46 19.55 0.69 13.20
N THR A 47 18.58 0.92 14.08
CA THR A 47 18.13 2.24 14.56
C THR A 47 19.14 2.87 15.54
N ASN A 48 20.45 2.70 15.30
CA ASN A 48 21.46 3.27 16.17
C ASN A 48 21.29 4.78 16.22
N ASN A 49 20.81 5.29 17.36
CA ASN A 49 20.54 6.71 17.63
C ASN A 49 19.45 7.36 16.75
N HIS A 50 18.62 6.57 16.06
CA HIS A 50 17.46 7.01 15.30
C HIS A 50 16.21 6.38 15.90
N ASP A 51 15.70 7.01 16.95
CA ASP A 51 14.49 6.59 17.66
C ASP A 51 13.28 7.41 17.16
N ASN A 52 12.08 7.10 17.65
CA ASN A 52 10.88 7.93 17.47
C ASN A 52 10.36 8.04 16.02
N GLY A 53 10.62 7.04 15.18
CA GLY A 53 10.02 6.91 13.84
C GLY A 53 10.70 7.71 12.73
N GLU A 54 11.88 8.32 12.99
CA GLU A 54 12.59 9.16 12.00
C GLU A 54 12.86 8.47 10.66
N LEU A 55 13.21 7.17 10.70
CA LEU A 55 13.44 6.37 9.49
C LEU A 55 12.16 6.14 8.69
N GLU A 56 11.03 5.92 9.39
CA GLU A 56 9.73 5.73 8.78
C GLU A 56 9.28 7.04 8.12
N THR A 57 9.38 8.17 8.84
CA THR A 57 9.07 9.51 8.30
C THR A 57 9.93 9.87 7.08
N THR A 58 11.23 9.58 7.13
CA THR A 58 12.14 9.83 6.00
C THR A 58 11.76 8.98 4.79
N PHE A 59 11.41 7.70 5.02
CA PHE A 59 10.94 6.81 3.96
C PHE A 59 9.64 7.31 3.34
N PHE A 60 8.64 7.68 4.16
CA PHE A 60 7.37 8.22 3.67
C PHE A 60 7.57 9.50 2.86
N HIS A 61 8.36 10.47 3.34
CA HIS A 61 8.63 11.70 2.60
C HIS A 61 9.35 11.47 1.27
N LYS A 62 10.19 10.43 1.16
CA LYS A 62 10.95 10.15 -0.06
C LYS A 62 10.12 9.46 -1.15
N PHE A 63 9.07 8.72 -0.77
CA PHE A 63 8.26 7.89 -1.67
C PHE A 63 6.79 8.33 -1.76
N GLN A 64 6.47 9.55 -1.33
CA GLN A 64 5.18 10.21 -1.53
C GLN A 64 5.10 10.89 -2.90
#